data_AF-A0A931SDM1-F1
#
_entry.id   AF-A0A931SDM1-F1
#
_cell.length_a   1.000
_cell.length_b   1.000
_cell.length_c   1.000
_cell.angle_alpha   90.00
_cell.angle_beta   90.00
_cell.angle_gamma   90.00
#
_symmetry.space_group_name_H-M   'P 1'
#
loop_
_entity.id
_entity.type
_entity.pdbx_description
1 polymer ?
#
loop_
_entity_poly.entity_id
_entity_poly.type
_entity_poly.pdbx_seq_one_letter_code
_entity_poly.pdbx_strand_id
1 'polypeptide(L)' 'MEAEIEKALEIVRPMLALHRGGVELVSYNEVTKTANLRLSGMCVGCPLSELTLKGGIEEILRAKVPGVERVEAVS' A
#
# COMPACT_ATOMS: atom_id res chain seq x y z
N MET A 1 4.17 -10.79 10.29
CA MET A 1 3.17 -9.94 9.60
C MET A 1 3.72 -9.30 8.34
N GLU A 2 4.89 -8.67 8.40
CA GLU A 2 5.48 -7.92 7.28
C GLU A 2 5.68 -8.75 6.01
N ALA A 3 6.12 -10.02 6.13
CA ALA A 3 6.28 -10.91 4.98
C ALA A 3 4.96 -11.21 4.24
N GLU A 4 3.82 -11.24 4.92
CA GLU A 4 2.52 -11.43 4.26
C GLU A 4 2.07 -10.17 3.53
N ILE A 5 2.30 -9.01 4.15
CA ILE A 5 2.08 -7.71 3.52
C ILE A 5 2.95 -7.58 2.27
N GLU A 6 4.22 -7.94 2.36
CA GLU A 6 5.15 -7.90 1.22
C GLU A 6 4.67 -8.79 0.07
N LYS A 7 4.28 -10.04 0.35
CA LYS A 7 3.67 -10.93 -0.65
C LYS A 7 2.40 -10.36 -1.28
N ALA A 8 1.56 -9.69 -0.49
CA ALA A 8 0.38 -9.03 -1.02
C ALA A 8 0.77 -7.85 -1.93
N LEU A 9 1.77 -7.06 -1.55
CA LEU A 9 2.29 -5.95 -2.36
C LEU A 9 2.91 -6.42 -3.68
N GLU A 10 3.54 -7.59 -3.73
CA GLU A 10 4.07 -8.17 -4.98
C GLU A 10 3.00 -8.32 -6.06
N ILE A 11 1.75 -8.55 -5.67
CA ILE A 11 0.61 -8.71 -6.59
C ILE A 11 0.09 -7.33 -7.05
N VAL A 12 0.26 -6.30 -6.22
CA VAL A 12 -0.17 -4.93 -6.51
C VAL A 12 0.88 -4.16 -7.32
N ARG A 13 2.17 -4.47 -7.13
CA ARG A 13 3.31 -3.89 -7.87
C ARG A 13 3.12 -3.84 -9.39
N PRO A 14 2.71 -4.91 -10.10
CA PRO A 14 2.49 -4.84 -11.54
C PRO A 14 1.35 -3.89 -11.92
N MET A 15 0.27 -3.82 -11.12
CA MET A 15 -0.81 -2.84 -11.36
C MET A 15 -0.31 -1.41 -11.17
N LEU A 16 0.53 -1.16 -10.18
CA LEU A 16 1.12 0.16 -9.94
C LEU A 16 2.16 0.53 -11.00
N ALA A 17 2.93 -0.44 -11.49
CA ALA A 17 3.90 -0.25 -12.55
C ALA A 17 3.23 0.21 -13.87
N LEU A 18 2.02 -0.28 -14.17
CA LEU A 18 1.21 0.22 -15.29
C LEU A 18 0.90 1.73 -15.15
N HIS A 19 0.70 2.19 -13.93
CA HIS A 19 0.48 3.60 -13.59
C HIS A 19 1.80 4.39 -13.42
N ARG A 20 2.94 3.83 -13.85
CA ARG A 20 4.29 4.38 -13.60
C ARG A 20 4.51 4.73 -12.13
N GLY A 21 4.06 3.85 -11.25
CA GLY A 21 4.27 3.93 -9.82
C GLY A 21 4.78 2.65 -9.21
N GLY A 22 4.94 2.69 -7.89
CA GLY A 22 5.49 1.62 -7.07
C GLY A 22 5.01 1.74 -5.65
N VAL A 23 5.07 0.63 -4.93
CA VAL A 23 4.75 0.53 -3.50
C VAL A 23 5.81 -0.30 -2.81
N GLU A 24 6.24 0.18 -1.66
CA GLU A 24 7.17 -0.50 -0.76
C GLU A 24 6.65 -0.45 0.67
N LEU A 25 6.82 -1.54 1.41
CA LEU A 25 6.52 -1.56 2.84
C LEU A 25 7.65 -0.86 3.59
N VAL A 26 7.32 0.17 4.37
CA VAL A 26 8.29 0.85 5.23
C VAL A 26 8.30 0.23 6.61
N SER A 27 7.11 0.03 7.18
CA SER A 27 6.95 -0.59 8.49
C SER A 27 5.50 -0.98 8.71
N TYR A 28 5.26 -1.96 9.56
CA TYR A 28 3.91 -2.32 10.01
C TYR A 28 3.80 -2.17 11.52
N ASN A 29 2.77 -1.44 11.97
CA ASN A 29 2.46 -1.29 13.39
C ASN A 29 1.42 -2.36 13.78
N GLU A 30 1.85 -3.35 14.56
CA GLU A 30 0.99 -4.45 15.01
C GLU A 30 -0.07 -4.01 16.04
N VAL A 31 0.21 -2.95 16.81
CA VAL A 31 -0.69 -2.42 17.85
C VAL A 31 -1.87 -1.70 17.22
N THR A 32 -1.60 -0.84 16.23
CA THR A 32 -2.65 -0.10 15.50
C THR A 32 -3.08 -0.81 14.21
N LYS A 33 -2.49 -1.96 13.91
CA LYS A 33 -2.67 -2.73 12.67
C LYS A 33 -2.54 -1.88 11.40
N THR A 34 -1.62 -0.92 11.44
CA THR A 34 -1.43 0.07 10.38
C THR A 34 -0.17 -0.25 9.57
N ALA A 35 -0.32 -0.43 8.26
CA ALA A 35 0.78 -0.63 7.34
C ALA A 35 1.24 0.71 6.75
N ASN A 36 2.47 1.12 7.05
CA ASN A 36 3.12 2.28 6.46
C ASN A 36 3.78 1.87 5.14
N LEU A 37 3.27 2.43 4.05
CA LEU A 37 3.72 2.14 2.71
C LEU A 37 4.32 3.39 2.08
N ARG A 38 5.44 3.23 1.39
CA ARG A 38 6.00 4.26 0.54
C ARG A 38 5.45 4.07 -0.86
N LEU A 39 4.68 5.06 -1.32
CA LEU A 39 4.20 5.12 -2.69
C LEU A 39 5.20 5.94 -3.51
N SER A 40 5.61 5.40 -4.66
CA SER A 40 6.47 6.09 -5.62
C SER A 40 5.75 6.20 -6.96
N GLY A 41 6.02 7.21 -7.78
CA GLY A 41 5.47 7.31 -9.15
C GLY A 41 4.91 8.66 -9.56
N MET A 42 4.36 8.71 -10.77
CA MET A 42 3.79 9.94 -11.37
C MET A 42 2.53 10.47 -10.67
N CYS A 43 1.86 9.64 -9.87
CA CYS A 43 0.70 10.08 -9.07
C CYS A 43 1.08 10.67 -7.71
N VAL A 44 2.36 10.65 -7.33
CA VAL A 44 2.86 11.31 -6.10
C VAL A 44 2.78 12.82 -6.32
N GLY A 45 1.84 13.47 -5.61
CA GLY A 45 1.60 14.91 -5.73
C GLY A 45 0.22 15.28 -6.30
N CYS A 46 -0.56 14.31 -6.78
CA CYS A 46 -1.98 14.55 -7.12
C CYS A 46 -2.85 14.03 -5.96
N PRO A 47 -3.42 14.90 -5.10
CA PRO A 47 -4.11 14.49 -3.87
C PRO A 47 -5.32 13.60 -4.16
N LEU A 48 -5.92 13.76 -5.35
CA LEU A 48 -7.02 12.91 -5.79
C LEU A 48 -6.58 11.49 -6.11
N SER A 49 -5.43 11.34 -6.80
CA SER A 49 -4.90 10.01 -7.15
C SER A 49 -4.38 9.28 -5.92
N GLU A 50 -3.73 9.98 -4.99
CA GLU A 50 -3.20 9.36 -3.77
C GLU A 50 -4.30 8.73 -2.91
N LEU A 51 -5.43 9.43 -2.74
CA LEU A 51 -6.62 8.91 -2.04
C LEU A 51 -7.21 7.66 -2.72
N THR A 52 -7.38 7.67 -4.04
CA THR A 52 -7.93 6.52 -4.78
C THR A 52 -6.96 5.34 -4.80
N LEU A 53 -5.67 5.58 -5.00
CA LEU A 53 -4.64 4.54 -5.01
C LEU A 53 -4.53 3.89 -3.63
N LYS A 54 -4.46 4.71 -2.58
CA LYS A 54 -4.41 4.27 -1.19
C LYS A 54 -5.62 3.40 -0.85
N GLY A 55 -6.84 3.84 -1.22
CA GLY A 55 -8.06 3.08 -0.99
C GLY A 55 -8.04 1.71 -1.67
N GLY A 56 -7.59 1.65 -2.93
CA GLY A 56 -7.46 0.38 -3.65
C GLY A 56 -6.43 -0.56 -3.03
N ILE A 57 -5.27 -0.03 -2.61
CA ILE A 57 -4.22 -0.80 -1.94
C ILE A 57 -4.70 -1.31 -0.57
N GLU A 58 -5.39 -0.46 0.20
CA GLU A 58 -5.96 -0.81 1.50
C GLU A 58 -6.99 -1.95 1.38
N GLU A 59 -7.89 -1.88 0.40
CA GLU A 59 -8.89 -2.94 0.20
C GLU A 59 -8.25 -4.28 -0.17
N ILE A 60 -7.25 -4.28 -1.07
CA ILE A 60 -6.51 -5.49 -1.45
C ILE A 60 -5.74 -6.06 -0.26
N LEU A 61 -5.08 -5.21 0.54
CA LEU A 61 -4.32 -5.64 1.70
C LEU A 61 -5.21 -6.20 2.79
N ARG A 62 -6.35 -5.56 3.08
CA ARG A 62 -7.36 -6.07 4.04
C ARG A 62 -7.93 -7.41 3.59
N ALA A 63 -8.14 -7.60 2.28
CA ALA A 63 -8.65 -8.85 1.73
C ALA A 63 -7.61 -9.99 1.75
N LYS A 64 -6.33 -9.68 1.52
CA LYS A 64 -5.25 -10.68 1.43
C LYS A 64 -4.58 -10.99 2.77
N VAL A 65 -4.49 -10.01 3.66
CA VAL A 65 -3.75 -10.10 4.93
C VAL A 65 -4.71 -9.78 6.07
N PRO A 66 -5.38 -10.81 6.65
CA PRO A 66 -6.30 -10.62 7.76
C PRO A 66 -5.53 -10.18 9.01
N GLY A 67 -5.40 -8.86 9.15
CA GLY A 67 -4.64 -8.23 10.23
C GLY A 67 -4.09 -6.85 9.88
N VAL A 68 -4.11 -6.45 8.61
CA VAL A 68 -4.02 -5.03 8.25
C VAL A 68 -5.43 -4.43 8.40
N GLU A 69 -5.58 -3.40 9.23
CA GLU A 69 -6.84 -2.62 9.31
C GLU A 69 -6.73 -1.30 8.57
N ARG A 70 -5.53 -0.71 8.52
CA ARG A 70 -5.31 0.61 7.93
C ARG A 70 -4.02 0.65 7.13
N VAL A 71 -4.01 1.45 6.08
CA VAL A 71 -2.80 1.77 5.32
C VAL A 71 -2.51 3.25 5.44
N GLU A 72 -1.24 3.62 5.57
CA GLU A 72 -0.78 5.00 5.50
C GLU A 72 0.30 5.13 4.44
N ALA A 73 0.18 6.15 3.59
CA ALA A 73 1.20 6.50 2.63
C ALA A 73 2.18 7.45 3.30
N VAL A 74 3.44 7.03 3.42
CA VAL A 74 4.52 7.86 3.96
C VAL A 74 5.42 8.33 2.81
N SER A 75 5.79 9.61 2.83
CA SER A 75 6.59 10.28 1.79
C SER A 75 8.09 10.04 2.00
#